data_AF-A0A183Q279-F1
#
_entry.id   AF-A0A183Q279-F1
#
_cell.length_a   1.000
_cell.length_b   1.000
_cell.length_c   1.000
_cell.angle_alpha   90.00
_cell.angle_beta   90.00
_cell.angle_gamma   90.00
#
_symmetry.space_group_name_H-M   'P 1'
#
loop_
_entity.id
_entity.type
_entity.pdbx_description
1 polymer ?
#
loop_
_entity_poly.entity_id
_entity_poly.type
_entity_poly.pdbx_seq_one_letter_code
_entity_poly.pdbx_strand_id
1 'polypeptide(L)'
;MDMACVPLFNKQQCYNFDVLVKLHSLTAVPYVNSVTFAKLRLLNSRSSAQYSPRTEIRNNIVTWNSEHRFHCKFKSNAETTILDPNILKVSIRMVSFYSYELHKPNF
;
A
#
# COMPACT_ATOMS: atom_id res chain seq x y z
N MET A 1 -41.20 20.47 30.78
CA MET A 1 -40.51 20.61 29.48
C MET A 1 -39.58 19.43 29.38
N ASP A 2 -40.08 18.31 28.85
CA ASP A 2 -39.30 17.09 28.68
C ASP A 2 -38.24 17.31 27.58
N MET A 3 -36.99 17.42 28.02
CA MET A 3 -35.82 17.30 27.16
C MET A 3 -35.70 15.83 26.76
N ALA A 4 -36.25 15.48 25.59
CA ALA A 4 -35.95 14.20 24.97
C ALA A 4 -34.47 14.20 24.57
N CYS A 5 -33.64 13.47 25.32
CA CYS A 5 -32.30 13.10 24.92
C CYS A 5 -32.39 12.24 23.66
N VAL A 6 -32.27 12.86 22.48
CA VAL A 6 -32.17 12.14 21.21
C VAL A 6 -30.87 11.33 21.26
N PRO A 7 -30.88 10.00 21.04
CA PRO A 7 -29.66 9.25 20.95
C PRO A 7 -28.93 9.70 19.68
N LEU A 8 -27.86 10.49 19.82
CA LEU A 8 -26.90 10.82 18.76
C LEU A 8 -26.06 9.57 18.42
N PHE A 9 -26.71 8.46 18.08
CA PHE A 9 -26.03 7.33 17.45
C PHE A 9 -26.18 7.47 15.95
N ASN A 10 -25.43 8.42 15.39
CA ASN A 10 -25.06 8.35 13.98
C ASN A 10 -24.05 7.19 13.86
N LYS A 11 -24.56 5.95 13.89
CA LYS A 11 -23.76 4.74 13.77
C LYS A 11 -23.23 4.68 12.33
N GLN A 12 -22.08 5.30 12.13
CA GLN A 12 -21.37 5.23 10.86
C GLN A 12 -21.03 3.77 10.56
N GLN A 13 -21.57 3.24 9.48
CA GLN A 13 -21.41 1.84 9.13
C GLN A 13 -19.96 1.60 8.71
N CYS A 14 -19.34 0.57 9.30
CA CYS A 14 -17.95 0.21 9.05
C CYS A 14 -17.89 -1.15 8.39
N TYR A 15 -17.10 -1.25 7.32
CA TYR A 15 -16.93 -2.45 6.51
C TYR A 15 -15.46 -2.85 6.50
N ASN A 16 -15.20 -4.16 6.60
CA ASN A 16 -13.85 -4.71 6.52
C ASN A 16 -13.72 -5.47 5.20
N PHE A 17 -12.64 -5.22 4.48
CA PHE A 17 -12.32 -5.90 3.23
C PHE A 17 -10.90 -6.44 3.27
N ASP A 18 -10.73 -7.66 2.76
CA ASP A 18 -9.43 -8.23 2.48
C ASP A 18 -9.08 -7.97 1.01
N VAL A 19 -8.10 -7.10 0.80
CA VAL A 19 -7.70 -6.65 -0.54
C VAL A 19 -6.37 -7.31 -0.91
N LEU A 20 -6.38 -8.09 -1.99
CA LEU A 20 -5.17 -8.67 -2.59
C LEU A 20 -4.65 -7.76 -3.71
N VAL A 21 -3.40 -7.33 -3.59
CA VAL A 21 -2.71 -6.52 -4.61
C VAL A 21 -1.59 -7.35 -5.22
N LYS A 22 -1.66 -7.55 -6.53
CA LYS A 22 -0.61 -8.22 -7.31
C LYS A 22 0.28 -7.16 -7.94
N LEU A 23 1.52 -7.05 -7.47
CA LEU A 23 2.53 -6.17 -8.04
C LEU A 23 3.38 -6.97 -9.02
N HIS A 24 3.13 -6.76 -10.30
CA HIS A 24 3.79 -7.52 -11.38
C HIS A 24 5.14 -6.91 -11.75
N SER A 25 5.14 -5.80 -12.48
CA SER A 25 6.35 -5.18 -13.04
C SER A 25 6.19 -3.69 -13.28
N LEU A 26 7.32 -2.99 -13.41
CA LEU A 26 7.41 -1.62 -13.89
C LEU A 26 8.31 -1.60 -15.14
N THR A 27 7.77 -1.07 -16.23
CA THR A 27 8.43 -1.00 -17.54
C THR A 27 8.90 0.41 -17.84
N ALA A 28 9.69 0.58 -18.91
CA ALA A 28 10.24 1.88 -19.32
C ALA A 28 11.04 2.57 -18.21
N VAL A 29 11.70 1.78 -17.35
CA VAL A 29 12.59 2.31 -16.33
C VAL A 29 13.95 2.67 -16.95
N PRO A 30 14.57 3.78 -16.52
CA PRO A 30 15.92 4.12 -16.96
C PRO A 30 16.88 2.97 -16.71
N TYR A 31 17.77 2.72 -17.67
CA TYR A 31 18.83 1.72 -17.48
C TYR A 31 19.87 2.29 -16.52
N VAL A 32 19.87 1.79 -15.30
CA VAL A 32 20.83 2.15 -14.25
C VAL A 32 21.20 0.89 -13.46
N ASN A 33 22.44 0.79 -13.00
CA ASN A 33 22.91 -0.28 -12.12
C ASN A 33 22.34 -0.10 -10.71
N SER A 34 21.03 -0.30 -10.57
CA SER A 34 20.30 -0.11 -9.33
C SER A 34 19.37 -1.29 -9.05
N VAL A 35 19.10 -1.47 -7.76
CA VAL A 35 18.10 -2.39 -7.25
C VAL A 35 16.86 -1.59 -6.89
N THR A 36 15.71 -2.03 -7.38
CA THR A 36 14.43 -1.34 -7.20
C THR A 36 13.47 -2.20 -6.37
N PHE A 37 12.73 -1.54 -5.49
CA PHE A 37 11.65 -2.15 -4.72
C PHE A 37 10.49 -1.17 -4.56
N ALA A 38 9.29 -1.70 -4.42
CA ALA A 38 8.08 -0.93 -4.12
C ALA A 38 7.78 -0.97 -2.63
N LYS A 39 7.42 0.19 -2.07
CA LYS A 39 6.78 0.32 -0.76
C LYS A 39 5.30 0.59 -0.99
N LEU A 40 4.44 -0.33 -0.56
CA LEU A 40 2.99 -0.21 -0.62
C LEU A 40 2.47 0.18 0.77
N ARG A 41 1.73 1.29 0.88
CA ARG A 41 1.23 1.79 2.17
C ARG A 41 -0.20 2.31 2.04
N LEU A 42 -1.10 1.82 2.91
CA LEU A 42 -2.41 2.45 3.10
C LEU A 42 -2.23 3.79 3.82
N LEU A 43 -2.77 4.87 3.26
CA LEU A 43 -2.61 6.21 3.83
C LEU A 43 -3.39 6.40 5.13
N ASN A 44 -4.57 5.78 5.22
CA ASN A 44 -5.48 5.92 6.36
C ASN A 44 -5.11 4.99 7.54
N SER A 45 -4.14 4.09 7.35
CA SER A 45 -3.70 3.15 8.36
C SER A 45 -2.31 3.55 8.89
N ARG A 46 -2.19 3.67 10.21
CA ARG A 46 -0.98 4.18 10.85
C ARG A 46 0.25 3.30 10.58
N SER A 47 0.09 1.98 10.36
CA SER A 47 1.21 1.02 10.32
C SER A 47 1.08 -0.17 9.35
N SER A 48 0.62 0.04 8.11
CA SER A 48 0.52 -1.04 7.11
C SER A 48 1.36 -0.76 5.86
N ALA A 49 2.68 -0.70 6.03
CA ALA A 49 3.59 -0.70 4.90
C ALA A 49 4.06 -2.13 4.61
N GLN A 50 3.89 -2.56 3.36
CA GLN A 50 4.50 -3.78 2.83
C GLN A 50 5.51 -3.43 1.76
N TYR A 51 6.47 -4.32 1.54
CA TYR A 51 7.56 -4.11 0.61
C TYR A 51 7.61 -5.26 -0.39
N SER A 52 7.80 -4.94 -1.66
CA SER A 52 8.14 -5.94 -2.66
C SER A 52 9.58 -6.44 -2.45
N PRO A 53 9.95 -7.56 -3.09
CA PRO A 53 11.34 -7.95 -3.21
C PRO A 53 12.19 -6.83 -3.82
N ARG A 54 13.46 -6.78 -3.42
CA ARG A 54 14.48 -5.94 -4.05
C ARG A 54 14.97 -6.64 -5.31
N THR A 55 14.73 -6.04 -6.47
CA THR A 55 15.03 -6.65 -7.77
C THR A 55 15.82 -5.69 -8.65
N GLU A 56 16.82 -6.21 -9.35
CA GLU A 56 17.59 -5.46 -10.33
C GLU A 56 16.74 -5.04 -11.52
N ILE A 57 17.10 -3.92 -12.14
CA ILE A 57 16.54 -3.52 -13.43
C ILE A 57 17.21 -4.33 -14.53
N ARG A 58 16.44 -4.99 -15.38
CA ARG A 58 16.91 -5.75 -16.54
C ARG A 58 16.09 -5.36 -17.77
N ASN A 59 16.75 -5.07 -18.88
CA ASN A 59 16.09 -4.69 -20.14
C ASN A 59 15.04 -3.58 -19.98
N ASN A 60 15.35 -2.54 -19.18
CA ASN A 60 14.42 -1.43 -18.88
C ASN A 60 13.11 -1.86 -18.20
N ILE A 61 13.12 -3.00 -17.51
CA ILE A 61 12.00 -3.54 -16.76
C ILE A 61 12.50 -3.98 -15.38
N VAL A 62 11.66 -3.82 -14.37
CA VAL A 62 11.79 -4.51 -13.09
C VAL A 62 10.54 -5.34 -12.84
N THR A 63 10.73 -6.61 -12.46
CA THR A 63 9.63 -7.57 -12.25
C THR A 63 9.70 -8.08 -10.82
N TRP A 64 8.64 -7.85 -10.04
CA TRP A 64 8.55 -8.30 -8.65
C TRP A 64 7.72 -9.57 -8.50
N ASN A 65 6.66 -9.73 -9.30
CA ASN A 65 5.70 -10.83 -9.21
C ASN A 65 5.30 -11.15 -7.76
N SER A 66 5.00 -10.11 -6.98
CA SER A 66 4.72 -10.22 -5.55
C SER A 66 3.25 -9.95 -5.23
N GLU A 67 2.75 -10.63 -4.20
CA GLU A 67 1.39 -10.45 -3.69
C GLU A 67 1.41 -9.76 -2.32
N HIS A 68 0.52 -8.79 -2.13
CA HIS A 68 0.40 -8.00 -0.91
C HIS A 68 -1.05 -7.97 -0.44
N ARG A 69 -1.31 -8.41 0.79
CA ARG A 69 -2.66 -8.47 1.37
C ARG A 69 -2.89 -7.35 2.36
N PHE A 70 -3.94 -6.57 2.17
CA PHE A 70 -4.30 -5.44 3.02
C PHE A 70 -5.68 -5.63 3.62
N HIS A 71 -5.77 -5.52 4.95
CA HIS A 71 -7.03 -5.49 5.67
C HIS A 71 -7.48 -4.03 5.75
N CYS A 72 -8.52 -3.69 4.99
CA CYS A 72 -8.97 -2.32 4.81
C CYS A 72 -10.30 -2.09 5.53
N LYS A 73 -10.33 -1.08 6.40
CA LYS A 73 -11.56 -0.57 7.02
C LYS A 73 -12.11 0.59 6.21
N PHE A 74 -13.33 0.46 5.75
CA PHE A 74 -14.07 1.51 5.04
C PHE A 74 -15.21 1.98 5.93
N LYS A 75 -15.39 3.29 5.99
CA LYS A 75 -16.53 3.93 6.64
C LYS A 75 -17.49 4.36 5.55
N SER A 76 -18.79 4.31 5.77
CA SER A 76 -19.76 4.92 4.85
C SER A 76 -20.15 6.31 5.31
N ASN A 77 -20.45 7.20 4.37
CA ASN A 77 -21.23 8.38 4.67
C ASN A 77 -22.68 7.95 4.99
N ALA A 78 -23.21 8.37 6.13
CA ALA A 78 -24.55 7.98 6.60
C ALA A 78 -25.68 8.48 5.68
N GLU A 79 -25.46 9.58 4.95
CA GLU A 79 -26.46 10.19 4.08
C GLU A 79 -26.41 9.63 2.64
N THR A 80 -25.21 9.41 2.10
CA THR A 80 -25.04 8.98 0.71
C THR A 80 -24.80 7.49 0.54
N THR A 81 -24.54 6.75 1.63
CA THR A 81 -24.13 5.32 1.65
C THR A 81 -22.82 5.00 0.92
N ILE A 82 -22.14 6.00 0.38
CA ILE A 82 -20.85 5.86 -0.31
C ILE A 82 -19.74 5.58 0.70
N LEU A 83 -18.84 4.66 0.37
CA LEU A 83 -17.66 4.35 1.18
C LEU A 83 -16.59 5.46 1.05
N ASP A 84 -16.05 5.90 2.18
CA ASP A 84 -14.89 6.78 2.24
C ASP A 84 -13.69 6.11 1.53
N PRO A 85 -12.93 6.86 0.71
CA PRO A 85 -11.83 6.29 -0.04
C PRO A 85 -10.72 5.78 0.89
N ASN A 86 -10.23 4.58 0.61
CA ASN A 86 -9.05 4.01 1.25
C ASN A 86 -7.89 3.95 0.24
N ILE A 87 -6.97 4.89 0.36
CA ILE A 87 -5.92 5.11 -0.65
C ILE A 87 -4.70 4.24 -0.34
N LEU A 88 -4.33 3.36 -1.27
CA LEU A 88 -3.06 2.64 -1.26
C LEU A 88 -2.02 3.42 -2.08
N LYS A 89 -0.98 3.92 -1.41
CA LYS A 89 0.16 4.56 -2.07
C LYS A 89 1.24 3.54 -2.39
N VAL A 90 1.64 3.48 -3.65
CA VAL A 90 2.79 2.70 -4.12
C VAL A 90 3.95 3.67 -4.37
N SER A 91 5.09 3.43 -3.71
CA SER A 91 6.30 4.24 -3.87
C SER A 91 7.43 3.38 -4.38
N ILE A 92 7.92 3.69 -5.57
CA ILE A 92 9.08 3.02 -6.16
C ILE A 92 10.34 3.62 -5.55
N ARG A 93 11.23 2.76 -5.06
CA ARG A 93 12.47 3.13 -4.40
C ARG A 93 13.63 2.44 -5.09
N MET A 94 14.68 3.20 -5.35
CA MET A 94 15.92 2.71 -5.92
C MET A 94 17.02 2.79 -4.88
N VAL A 95 17.90 1.80 -4.90
CA VAL A 95 19.17 1.81 -4.16
C VAL A 95 20.27 1.43 -5.13
N SER A 96 21.43 2.08 -5.01
CA SER A 96 22.61 1.75 -5.81
C SER A 96 22.98 0.29 -5.58
N PHE A 97 23.33 -0.44 -6.65
CA PHE A 97 23.70 -1.86 -6.55
C PHE A 97 24.82 -2.09 -5.53
N TYR A 98 25.85 -1.23 -5.54
CA TYR A 98 26.96 -1.30 -4.57
C TYR A 98 26.50 -1.17 -3.11
N SER A 99 25.61 -0.22 -2.82
CA SER A 99 25.06 -0.05 -1.47
C SER A 99 24.21 -1.24 -1.05
N TYR A 100 23.53 -1.90 -2.00
CA TYR A 100 22.81 -3.12 -1.72
C TYR A 100 23.73 -4.30 -1.42
N GLU A 101 24.79 -4.49 -2.22
CA GLU A 101 25.74 -5.60 -2.03
C GLU A 101 26.54 -5.47 -0.73
N LEU A 102 26.95 -4.26 -0.36
CA LEU A 102 27.64 -3.99 0.91
C LEU A 102 26.78 -4.27 2.15
N HIS A 103 25.46 -4.18 2.03
CA HIS A 103 24.52 -4.39 3.14
C HIS A 103 23.79 -5.73 3.06
N LYS A 104 24.15 -6.62 2.13
CA LYS A 104 23.69 -8.01 2.21
C LYS A 104 24.32 -8.66 3.44
N PRO A 105 23.54 -9.37 4.28
CA PRO A 105 24.13 -10.20 5.31
C PRO A 105 25.01 -11.25 4.60
N ASN A 106 26.32 -11.20 4.86
CA ASN A 106 27.22 -12.28 4.49
C ASN A 106 26.79 -13.52 5.30
N PHE A 107 26.34 -14.56 4.61
CA PHE A 107 26.16 -15.89 5.22
C PHE A 107 27.51 -16.60 5.30
#